data_AF-A0A0K2UBS5-F1
#
_entry.id   AF-A0A0K2UBS5-F1
#
_cell.length_a   1.000
_cell.length_b   1.000
_cell.length_c   1.000
_cell.angle_alpha   90.00
_cell.angle_beta   90.00
_cell.angle_gamma   90.00
#
_symmetry.space_group_name_H-M   'P 1'
#
loop_
_entity.id
_entity.type
_entity.pdbx_description
1 polymer ?
#
loop_
_entity_poly.entity_id
_entity_poly.type
_entity_poly.pdbx_seq_one_letter_code
_entity_poly.pdbx_strand_id
1 'polypeptide(L)'
;MLNISLLVLTCEDYITLSEDDFDEEIFLKLCLGDKRQPLEYLIPFTLLYICMFITGILGNILVIYVIFYHKNLRSPTNAFLVSLAVSDISLLFVGLPNDLHIFWQQYPWLFGTSVCKIRAMVSE
;
A
#
# COMPACT_ATOMS: atom_id res chain seq x y z
N MET A 1 -18.12 -7.33 18.05
CA MET A 1 -16.83 -8.01 18.21
C MET A 1 -17.02 -9.46 17.81
N LEU A 2 -16.71 -9.84 16.57
CA LEU A 2 -16.67 -11.26 16.20
C LEU A 2 -15.53 -11.90 16.99
N ASN A 3 -15.86 -12.98 17.70
CA ASN A 3 -14.94 -13.66 18.61
C ASN A 3 -13.91 -14.44 17.77
N ILE A 4 -12.67 -13.93 17.70
CA ILE A 4 -11.57 -14.48 16.89
C ILE A 4 -11.40 -16.00 17.11
N SER A 5 -11.64 -16.49 18.32
CA SER A 5 -11.59 -17.92 18.64
C SER A 5 -12.62 -18.77 17.91
N LEU A 6 -13.82 -18.22 17.65
CA LEU A 6 -14.88 -18.90 16.90
C LEU A 6 -14.53 -18.97 15.41
N LEU A 7 -13.88 -17.93 14.88
CA LEU A 7 -13.41 -17.85 13.50
C LEU A 7 -12.32 -18.90 13.21
N VAL A 8 -11.36 -19.04 14.14
CA VAL A 8 -10.28 -20.04 14.06
C VAL A 8 -10.85 -21.47 14.06
N LEU A 9 -11.79 -21.77 14.95
CA LEU A 9 -12.45 -23.07 15.02
C LEU A 9 -13.20 -23.39 13.70
N THR A 10 -13.98 -22.45 13.16
CA THR A 10 -14.68 -22.66 11.88
C THR A 10 -13.73 -22.85 10.69
N CYS A 11 -12.55 -22.22 10.71
CA CYS A 11 -11.54 -22.37 9.67
C CYS A 11 -10.91 -23.78 9.71
N GLU A 12 -10.60 -24.27 10.91
CA GLU A 12 -10.05 -25.62 11.13
C GLU A 12 -11.07 -26.69 10.74
N ASP A 13 -12.35 -26.51 11.10
CA ASP A 13 -13.45 -27.39 10.69
C ASP A 13 -13.63 -27.41 9.15
N TYR A 14 -13.54 -26.27 8.47
CA TYR A 14 -13.67 -26.20 7.00
C TYR A 14 -12.53 -26.92 6.27
N ILE A 15 -11.28 -26.80 6.76
CA ILE A 15 -10.13 -27.52 6.17
C ILE A 15 -10.34 -29.04 6.22
N THR A 16 -10.94 -29.56 7.29
CA THR A 16 -11.18 -31.01 7.42
C THR A 16 -12.35 -31.53 6.58
N LEU A 17 -13.32 -30.68 6.23
CA LEU A 17 -14.50 -31.03 5.43
C LEU A 17 -14.28 -30.88 3.91
N SER A 18 -13.20 -30.25 3.47
CA SER A 18 -13.03 -29.75 2.09
C SER A 18 -12.07 -30.55 1.20
N GLU A 19 -11.61 -31.75 1.61
CA GLU A 19 -10.74 -32.58 0.76
C GLU A 19 -11.36 -32.93 -0.62
N ASP A 20 -12.68 -32.82 -0.81
CA ASP A 20 -13.39 -33.12 -2.06
C ASP A 20 -13.96 -31.90 -2.84
N ASP A 21 -14.03 -30.68 -2.28
CA ASP A 21 -14.56 -29.48 -2.96
C ASP A 21 -14.02 -28.17 -2.32
N PHE A 22 -12.89 -27.67 -2.81
CA PHE A 22 -12.18 -26.53 -2.20
C PHE A 22 -12.49 -25.20 -2.91
N ASP A 23 -13.40 -24.40 -2.34
CA ASP A 23 -13.66 -23.02 -2.77
C ASP A 23 -12.75 -22.04 -2.00
N GLU A 24 -11.64 -21.66 -2.61
CA GLU A 24 -10.60 -20.77 -2.03
C GLU A 24 -11.17 -19.43 -1.51
N GLU A 25 -12.18 -18.88 -2.19
CA GLU A 25 -12.81 -17.61 -1.81
C GLU A 25 -13.61 -17.71 -0.50
N ILE A 26 -14.28 -18.85 -0.26
CA ILE A 26 -15.04 -19.11 0.97
C ILE A 26 -14.09 -19.30 2.15
N PHE A 27 -13.02 -20.08 1.94
CA PHE A 27 -11.98 -20.28 2.94
C PHE A 27 -11.34 -18.95 3.37
N LEU A 28 -10.92 -18.12 2.39
CA LEU A 28 -10.29 -16.84 2.67
C LEU A 28 -11.23 -15.89 3.42
N LYS A 29 -12.53 -15.84 3.04
CA LYS A 29 -13.50 -14.99 3.75
C LYS A 29 -13.77 -15.47 5.17
N LEU A 30 -13.83 -16.78 5.38
CA LEU A 30 -14.08 -17.37 6.70
C LEU A 30 -12.89 -17.11 7.65
N CYS A 31 -11.65 -17.26 7.17
CA CYS A 31 -10.46 -17.20 8.04
C CYS A 31 -9.83 -15.79 8.14
N LEU A 32 -9.84 -15.01 7.04
CA LEU A 32 -9.26 -13.65 7.00
C LEU A 32 -10.31 -12.54 7.16
N GLY A 33 -11.60 -12.85 7.03
CA GLY A 33 -12.69 -11.88 7.11
C GLY A 33 -12.98 -11.18 5.78
N ASP A 34 -13.69 -10.05 5.83
CA ASP A 34 -14.09 -9.33 4.62
C ASP A 34 -12.89 -8.77 3.84
N LYS A 35 -12.91 -9.00 2.53
CA LYS A 35 -11.85 -8.59 1.59
C LYS A 35 -11.67 -7.08 1.46
N ARG A 36 -12.76 -6.32 1.71
CA ARG A 36 -12.85 -4.87 1.51
C ARG A 36 -13.11 -4.18 2.83
N GLN A 37 -12.36 -3.10 3.08
CA GLN A 37 -12.63 -2.21 4.20
C GLN A 37 -13.98 -1.48 4.01
N PRO A 38 -14.60 -1.02 5.11
CA PRO A 38 -15.86 -0.28 5.03
C PRO A 38 -15.72 0.95 4.13
N LEU A 39 -16.71 1.14 3.26
CA LEU A 39 -16.68 2.19 2.23
C LEU A 39 -16.57 3.60 2.83
N GLU A 40 -17.07 3.78 4.04
CA GLU A 40 -17.01 5.01 4.84
C GLU A 40 -15.56 5.50 5.06
N TYR A 41 -14.61 4.58 5.20
CA TYR A 41 -13.19 4.92 5.32
C TYR A 41 -12.50 4.89 3.96
N LEU A 42 -12.90 3.98 3.07
CA LEU A 42 -12.24 3.80 1.78
C LEU A 42 -12.27 5.08 0.91
N ILE A 43 -13.41 5.77 0.88
CA ILE A 43 -13.60 7.00 0.09
C ILE A 43 -12.68 8.14 0.57
N PRO A 44 -12.71 8.56 1.85
CA PRO A 44 -11.86 9.67 2.32
C PRO A 44 -10.38 9.34 2.21
N PHE A 45 -9.97 8.09 2.48
CA PHE A 45 -8.58 7.67 2.27
C PHE A 45 -8.18 7.82 0.80
N THR A 46 -8.97 7.29 -0.13
CA THR A 46 -8.68 7.40 -1.57
C THR A 46 -8.51 8.86 -2.01
N LEU A 47 -9.38 9.76 -1.54
CA LEU A 47 -9.28 11.20 -1.82
C LEU A 47 -8.00 11.82 -1.25
N LEU A 48 -7.66 11.48 0.00
CA LEU A 48 -6.43 11.95 0.64
C LEU A 48 -5.18 11.47 -0.09
N TYR A 49 -5.15 10.21 -0.51
CA TYR A 49 -4.07 9.64 -1.31
C TYR A 49 -3.90 10.38 -2.66
N ILE A 50 -5.00 10.70 -3.35
CA ILE A 50 -4.95 11.50 -4.59
C ILE A 50 -4.38 12.90 -4.32
N CYS A 51 -4.83 13.56 -3.25
CA CYS A 51 -4.33 14.88 -2.87
C CYS A 51 -2.82 14.83 -2.57
N MET A 52 -2.36 13.83 -1.81
CA MET A 52 -0.94 13.63 -1.51
C MET A 52 -0.11 13.36 -2.76
N PHE A 53 -0.65 12.60 -3.71
CA PHE A 53 0.02 12.37 -4.99
C PHE A 53 0.24 13.67 -5.77
N ILE A 54 -0.81 14.48 -5.89
CA ILE A 54 -0.75 15.75 -6.63
C ILE A 54 0.21 16.72 -5.95
N THR A 55 0.04 16.96 -4.64
CA THR A 55 0.87 17.93 -3.91
C THR A 55 2.32 17.45 -3.80
N GLY A 56 2.54 16.14 -3.60
CA GLY A 56 3.85 15.53 -3.54
C GLY A 56 4.60 15.60 -4.87
N ILE A 57 3.95 15.31 -5.99
CA ILE A 57 4.57 15.45 -7.32
C ILE A 57 4.88 16.92 -7.61
N LEU A 58 3.92 17.81 -7.40
CA LEU A 58 4.12 19.24 -7.68
C LEU A 58 5.25 19.83 -6.82
N GLY A 59 5.28 19.50 -5.52
CA GLY A 59 6.31 19.96 -4.59
C GLY A 59 7.70 19.47 -4.99
N ASN A 60 7.85 18.17 -5.24
CA ASN A 60 9.14 17.57 -5.59
C ASN A 60 9.64 18.01 -6.97
N ILE A 61 8.75 18.15 -7.97
CA ILE A 61 9.12 18.73 -9.27
C ILE A 61 9.57 20.18 -9.12
N LEU A 62 8.89 20.97 -8.28
CA LEU A 62 9.26 22.37 -8.06
C LEU A 62 10.65 22.49 -7.40
N VAL A 63 10.97 21.63 -6.43
CA VAL A 63 12.31 21.55 -5.82
C VAL A 63 13.37 21.29 -6.89
N ILE A 64 13.16 20.28 -7.74
CA ILE A 64 14.06 19.94 -8.84
C ILE A 64 14.19 21.15 -9.78
N TYR A 65 13.07 21.72 -10.22
CA TYR A 65 13.04 22.85 -11.15
C TYR A 65 13.83 24.06 -10.63
N VAL A 66 13.62 24.47 -9.38
CA VAL A 66 14.29 25.63 -8.76
C VAL A 66 15.82 25.42 -8.70
N ILE A 67 16.26 24.21 -8.34
CA ILE A 67 17.70 23.86 -8.27
C ILE A 67 18.33 23.88 -9.68
N PHE A 68 17.62 23.38 -10.69
CA PHE A 68 18.12 23.41 -12.06
C PHE A 68 18.14 24.82 -12.65
N TYR A 69 17.14 25.65 -12.34
CA TYR A 69 17.02 27.02 -12.85
C TYR A 69 18.12 27.94 -12.32
N HIS A 70 18.44 27.88 -11.02
CA HIS A 70 19.47 28.72 -10.42
C HIS A 70 20.84 28.03 -10.43
N LYS A 71 21.74 28.44 -11.36
CA LYS A 71 23.14 27.94 -11.41
C LYS A 71 23.90 28.09 -10.09
N ASN A 72 23.61 29.12 -9.31
CA ASN A 72 24.23 29.37 -7.99
C ASN A 72 23.81 28.34 -6.93
N LEU A 73 22.70 27.63 -7.14
CA LEU A 73 22.22 26.55 -6.27
C LEU A 73 22.77 25.19 -6.70
N ARG A 74 23.63 25.09 -7.71
CA ARG A 74 24.27 23.82 -8.10
C ARG A 74 25.51 23.53 -7.24
N SER A 75 25.31 23.43 -5.93
CA SER A 75 26.35 23.05 -4.97
C SER A 75 26.15 21.59 -4.51
N PRO A 76 27.19 20.91 -4.00
CA PRO A 76 27.08 19.56 -3.47
C PRO A 76 26.04 19.43 -2.35
N THR A 77 25.75 20.50 -1.61
CA THR A 77 24.71 20.52 -0.57
C THR A 77 23.29 20.35 -1.16
N ASN A 78 23.03 20.93 -2.34
CA ASN A 78 21.71 20.86 -2.98
C ASN A 78 21.49 19.57 -3.78
N ALA A 79 22.55 18.79 -4.01
CA ALA A 79 22.42 17.44 -4.59
C ALA A 79 21.62 16.50 -3.66
N PHE A 80 21.74 16.66 -2.34
CA PHE A 80 20.92 15.92 -1.37
C PHE A 80 19.42 16.19 -1.55
N LEU A 81 19.04 17.45 -1.79
CA LEU A 81 17.64 17.83 -2.00
C LEU A 81 17.06 17.22 -3.29
N VAL A 82 17.88 17.10 -4.34
CA VAL A 82 17.46 16.41 -5.57
C VAL A 82 17.26 14.92 -5.32
N SER A 83 18.19 14.26 -4.62
CA SER A 83 18.05 12.85 -4.27
C SER A 83 16.83 12.57 -3.39
N LEU A 84 16.52 13.48 -2.46
CA LEU A 84 15.30 13.43 -1.65
C LEU A 84 14.05 13.51 -2.55
N ALA A 85 14.00 14.51 -3.44
CA ALA A 85 12.87 14.68 -4.36
C ALA A 85 12.67 13.49 -5.31
N VAL A 86 13.75 12.88 -5.80
CA VAL A 86 13.68 11.67 -6.64
C VAL A 86 13.16 10.47 -5.84
N SER A 87 13.61 10.32 -4.59
CA SER A 87 13.14 9.24 -3.70
C SER A 87 11.66 9.40 -3.38
N ASP A 88 11.21 10.63 -3.09
CA ASP A 88 9.82 10.92 -2.80
C ASP A 88 8.93 10.66 -4.01
N ILE A 89 9.32 11.10 -5.21
CA ILE A 89 8.59 10.80 -6.44
C ILE A 89 8.50 9.27 -6.64
N SER A 90 9.60 8.54 -6.44
CA SER A 90 9.59 7.07 -6.58
C SER A 90 8.65 6.41 -5.58
N LEU A 91 8.64 6.88 -4.33
CA LEU A 91 7.71 6.44 -3.29
C LEU A 91 6.26 6.78 -3.65
N LEU A 92 6.01 7.96 -4.24
CA LEU A 92 4.67 8.34 -4.68
C LEU A 92 4.15 7.42 -5.79
N PHE A 93 5.03 6.99 -6.70
CA PHE A 93 4.66 6.11 -7.81
C PHE A 93 4.52 4.63 -7.43
N VAL A 94 5.30 4.13 -6.47
CA VAL A 94 5.30 2.70 -6.11
C VAL A 94 4.52 2.44 -4.83
N GLY A 95 4.64 3.33 -3.84
CA GLY A 95 4.02 3.20 -2.53
C GLY A 95 2.52 3.43 -2.56
N LEU A 96 2.07 4.58 -3.07
CA LEU A 96 0.64 4.91 -3.10
C LEU A 96 -0.25 3.88 -3.82
N PRO A 97 0.05 3.41 -5.04
CA PRO A 97 -0.81 2.44 -5.71
C PRO A 97 -0.81 1.09 -5.00
N ASN A 98 0.31 0.70 -4.38
CA ASN A 98 0.38 -0.51 -3.57
C ASN A 98 -0.49 -0.40 -2.31
N ASP A 99 -0.35 0.70 -1.56
CA ASP A 99 -1.18 0.94 -0.37
C ASP A 99 -2.67 1.00 -0.73
N LEU A 100 -3.03 1.74 -1.78
CA LEU A 100 -4.42 1.84 -2.23
C LEU A 100 -4.98 0.47 -2.64
N HIS A 101 -4.19 -0.36 -3.34
CA HIS A 101 -4.59 -1.71 -3.70
C HIS A 101 -4.91 -2.56 -2.46
N ILE A 102 -4.09 -2.49 -1.41
CA ILE A 102 -4.32 -3.23 -0.17
C ILE A 102 -5.55 -2.72 0.58
N PHE A 103 -5.76 -1.41 0.63
CA PHE A 103 -6.95 -0.83 1.24
C PHE A 103 -8.24 -1.26 0.53
N TRP A 104 -8.18 -1.39 -0.79
CA TRP A 104 -9.30 -1.89 -1.60
C TRP A 104 -9.45 -3.41 -1.56
N GLN A 105 -8.35 -4.15 -1.45
CA GLN A 105 -8.28 -5.61 -1.48
C GLN A 105 -7.19 -6.08 -0.52
N GLN A 106 -7.56 -6.50 0.69
CA GLN A 106 -6.57 -6.96 1.68
C GLN A 106 -5.89 -8.28 1.30
N TYR A 107 -6.59 -9.12 0.53
CA TYR A 107 -6.10 -10.39 0.00
C TYR A 107 -6.77 -10.66 -1.37
N PRO A 108 -6.22 -11.53 -2.24
CA PRO A 108 -4.89 -12.14 -2.15
C PRO A 108 -3.78 -11.16 -2.58
N TRP A 109 -2.58 -11.37 -2.07
CA TRP A 109 -1.41 -10.58 -2.42
C TRP A 109 -0.85 -11.00 -3.79
N LEU A 110 -0.91 -10.09 -4.77
CA LEU A 110 -0.57 -10.39 -6.17
C LEU A 110 0.89 -10.06 -6.55
N PHE A 111 1.58 -9.21 -5.78
CA PHE A 111 2.91 -8.69 -6.14
C PHE A 111 4.08 -9.62 -5.72
N GLY A 112 3.79 -10.83 -5.26
CA GLY A 112 4.78 -11.84 -4.87
C GLY A 112 5.54 -11.54 -3.56
N THR A 113 6.30 -12.51 -3.07
CA THR A 113 6.93 -12.46 -1.73
C THR A 113 7.97 -11.34 -1.60
N SER A 114 8.68 -10.98 -2.66
CA SER A 114 9.71 -9.93 -2.63
C SER A 114 9.12 -8.57 -2.28
N VAL A 115 8.03 -8.18 -2.94
CA VAL A 115 7.35 -6.89 -2.67
C VAL A 115 6.67 -6.92 -1.30
N CYS A 116 6.17 -8.08 -0.87
CA CYS A 116 5.62 -8.25 0.49
C CYS A 116 6.68 -7.98 1.57
N LYS A 117 7.90 -8.54 1.42
CA LYS A 117 9.01 -8.29 2.34
C LYS A 117 9.49 -6.85 2.31
N ILE A 118 9.62 -6.26 1.12
CA ILE A 118 10.00 -4.84 0.98
C ILE A 118 8.98 -3.96 1.69
N ARG A 119 7.68 -4.23 1.50
CA ARG A 119 6.62 -3.49 2.19
C ARG A 119 6.78 -3.59 3.71
N ALA A 120 7.01 -4.80 4.23
CA ALA A 120 7.22 -4.99 5.67
C ALA A 120 8.42 -4.19 6.21
N MET A 121 9.49 -4.08 5.42
CA MET A 121 10.67 -3.27 5.78
C MET A 121 10.44 -1.76 5.66
N VAL A 122 9.56 -1.31 4.76
CA VAL A 122 9.23 0.11 4.56
C VAL A 122 8.23 0.61 5.62
N SER A 123 7.43 -0.29 6.19
CA SER A 123 6.43 0.03 7.22
C SER A 123 6.99 0.18 8.65
N GLU A 124 8.30 0.17 8.83
CA GLU A 124 9.02 0.36 10.11
C GLU A 124 10.09 1.44 9.96
#